data_AF-A0A7C4JLK8-F1
#
_entry.id   AF-A0A7C4JLK8-F1
#
_cell.length_a   1.000
_cell.length_b   1.000
_cell.length_c   1.000
_cell.angle_alpha   90.00
_cell.angle_beta   90.00
_cell.angle_gamma   90.00
#
_symmetry.space_group_name_H-M   'P 1'
#
loop_
_entity.id
_entity.type
_entity.pdbx_description
1 polymer ?
#
loop_
_entity_poly.entity_id
_entity_poly.type
_entity_poly.pdbx_seq_one_letter_code
_entity_poly.pdbx_strand_id
1 'polypeptide(L)'
;MNPEKAVDMESIYLNYGGFDILITQDCPVEYSVNYVKKKSVMDWKYFLLIRRGVRFQSILKTIVDECGRGIYYVKISFYETRDKPVELTLAVLNPQTIVLLDSNTGFSSLVRRMLSNPLYGETSLFVARIDDSLREAEHIYKQARFAHKIFLELTPMIHSRNLGRIMLMKIREIGSTVELTICVSREAVSIESVEKNIKMKISSLNYCI
;
A
#
# COMPACT_ATOMS: atom_id res chain seq x y z
N MET A 1 -4.40 14.32 33.92
CA MET A 1 -3.45 13.60 33.05
C MET A 1 -4.15 12.37 32.53
N ASN A 2 -4.64 12.39 31.29
CA ASN A 2 -5.10 11.17 30.62
C ASN A 2 -3.88 10.54 29.97
N PRO A 3 -3.57 9.25 30.23
CA PRO A 3 -2.56 8.56 29.45
C PRO A 3 -3.08 8.53 28.02
N GLU A 4 -2.23 8.99 27.09
CA GLU A 4 -2.45 8.85 25.66
C GLU A 4 -2.90 7.42 25.37
N LYS A 5 -4.11 7.24 24.85
CA LYS A 5 -4.52 5.96 24.29
C LYS A 5 -3.48 5.62 23.23
N ALA A 6 -2.69 4.57 23.47
CA ALA A 6 -1.81 4.01 22.46
C ALA A 6 -2.66 3.76 21.22
N VAL A 7 -2.37 4.49 20.14
CA VAL A 7 -3.08 4.32 18.88
C VAL A 7 -2.59 3.01 18.30
N ASP A 8 -3.49 2.04 18.22
CA ASP A 8 -3.23 0.75 17.61
C ASP A 8 -3.23 0.92 16.09
N MET A 9 -2.08 1.34 15.54
CA MET A 9 -1.92 1.55 14.11
C MET A 9 -1.38 0.27 13.46
N GLU A 10 -2.18 -0.36 12.61
CA GLU A 10 -1.73 -1.43 11.72
C GLU A 10 -1.48 -0.88 10.30
N SER A 11 -0.26 -1.03 9.84
CA SER A 11 0.18 -0.67 8.49
C SER A 11 0.73 -1.89 7.76
N ILE A 12 0.51 -1.96 6.46
CA ILE A 12 0.90 -3.08 5.64
C ILE A 12 1.73 -2.57 4.48
N TYR A 13 2.90 -3.16 4.33
CA TYR A 13 3.88 -2.78 3.35
C TYR A 13 4.10 -3.93 2.38
N LEU A 14 4.18 -3.60 1.10
CA LEU A 14 4.58 -4.52 0.05
C LEU A 14 5.44 -3.79 -0.98
N ASN A 15 6.53 -4.41 -1.41
CA ASN A 15 7.26 -3.95 -2.58
C ASN A 15 6.76 -4.75 -3.79
N TYR A 16 6.05 -4.08 -4.70
CA TYR A 16 5.41 -4.74 -5.83
C TYR A 16 5.85 -4.12 -7.15
N GLY A 17 6.55 -4.93 -7.96
CA GLY A 17 7.04 -4.48 -9.27
C GLY A 17 8.04 -3.33 -9.19
N GLY A 18 8.71 -3.14 -8.04
CA GLY A 18 9.63 -2.03 -7.75
C GLY A 18 8.99 -0.81 -7.07
N PHE A 19 7.67 -0.83 -6.82
CA PHE A 19 6.96 0.24 -6.12
C PHE A 19 6.72 -0.14 -4.66
N ASP A 20 6.97 0.80 -3.75
CA ASP A 20 6.64 0.67 -2.35
C ASP A 20 5.17 1.03 -2.16
N ILE A 21 4.36 0.06 -1.74
CA ILE A 21 2.94 0.26 -1.51
C ILE A 21 2.66 0.08 -0.02
N LEU A 22 2.19 1.16 0.60
CA LEU A 22 1.75 1.20 1.99
C LEU A 22 0.22 1.16 2.03
N ILE A 23 -0.35 0.33 2.88
CA ILE A 23 -1.78 0.24 3.17
C ILE A 23 -1.92 0.56 4.66
N THR A 24 -2.67 1.60 5.02
CA THR A 24 -2.86 2.00 6.42
C THR A 24 -4.35 2.13 6.74
N GLN A 25 -4.74 1.74 7.97
CA GLN A 25 -6.12 1.89 8.45
C GLN A 25 -6.45 3.33 8.88
N ASP A 26 -5.43 4.09 9.30
CA ASP A 26 -5.56 5.51 9.62
C ASP A 26 -5.33 6.34 8.36
N CYS A 27 -6.38 6.44 7.56
CA CYS A 27 -6.41 7.33 6.42
C CYS A 27 -7.15 8.62 6.82
N PRO A 28 -6.48 9.79 6.89
CA PRO A 28 -7.15 11.04 7.24
C PRO A 28 -8.33 11.31 6.29
N VAL A 29 -9.46 11.74 6.84
CA VAL A 29 -10.70 12.06 6.08
C VAL A 29 -10.46 13.09 4.96
N GLU A 30 -9.38 13.87 5.12
CA GLU A 30 -8.80 14.82 4.17
C GLU A 30 -8.32 14.18 2.85
N TYR A 31 -8.24 12.85 2.75
CA TYR A 31 -7.95 12.14 1.49
C TYR A 31 -9.17 11.47 0.87
N SER A 32 -10.37 11.68 1.42
CA SER A 32 -11.60 11.16 0.83
C SER A 32 -11.91 11.83 -0.52
N VAL A 33 -12.55 11.08 -1.44
CA VAL A 33 -13.08 11.62 -2.72
C VAL A 33 -13.84 12.94 -2.49
N ASN A 34 -14.62 13.00 -1.41
CA ASN A 34 -15.46 14.15 -1.08
C ASN A 34 -14.66 15.37 -0.61
N TYR A 35 -13.51 15.16 0.03
CA TYR A 35 -12.60 16.25 0.39
C TYR A 35 -11.82 16.74 -0.85
N VAL A 36 -11.29 15.82 -1.67
CA VAL A 36 -10.54 16.15 -2.88
C VAL A 36 -11.41 16.92 -3.89
N LYS A 37 -12.68 16.53 -4.05
CA LYS A 37 -13.67 17.26 -4.87
C LYS A 37 -13.90 18.71 -4.44
N LYS A 38 -13.61 19.07 -3.18
CA LYS A 38 -13.79 20.43 -2.64
C LYS A 38 -12.57 21.34 -2.85
N LYS A 39 -11.41 20.81 -3.26
CA LYS A 39 -10.22 21.60 -3.57
C LYS A 39 -10.32 22.22 -4.99
N SER A 40 -9.53 23.26 -5.28
CA SER A 40 -9.45 23.86 -6.61
C SER A 40 -8.74 22.89 -7.57
N VAL A 41 -9.50 22.03 -8.26
CA VAL A 41 -8.94 20.94 -9.06
C VAL A 41 -8.83 21.34 -10.53
N MET A 42 -7.89 22.23 -10.86
CA MET A 42 -7.75 22.71 -12.23
C MET A 42 -7.17 21.68 -13.21
N ASP A 43 -6.58 20.57 -12.75
CA ASP A 43 -5.91 19.57 -13.61
C ASP A 43 -6.31 18.10 -13.29
N TRP A 44 -7.60 17.76 -13.42
CA TRP A 44 -7.98 16.34 -13.46
C TRP A 44 -7.51 15.70 -14.78
N LYS A 45 -6.70 14.65 -14.68
CA LYS A 45 -6.42 13.78 -15.83
C LYS A 45 -7.26 12.52 -15.74
N TYR A 46 -7.89 12.17 -16.86
CA TYR A 46 -8.64 10.93 -17.02
C TYR A 46 -7.94 10.06 -18.06
N PHE A 47 -7.63 8.82 -17.69
CA PHE A 47 -7.10 7.82 -18.60
C PHE A 47 -8.05 6.64 -18.68
N LEU A 48 -8.34 6.20 -19.90
CA LEU A 48 -9.06 4.98 -20.15
C LEU A 48 -8.12 4.00 -20.83
N LEU A 49 -7.77 2.94 -20.11
CA LEU A 49 -6.89 1.88 -20.60
C LEU A 49 -7.74 0.72 -21.11
N ILE A 50 -7.93 0.70 -22.43
CA ILE A 50 -8.65 -0.38 -23.14
C ILE A 50 -7.62 -1.22 -23.89
N ARG A 51 -7.27 -2.40 -23.37
CA ARG A 51 -6.37 -3.36 -24.03
C ARG A 51 -6.86 -4.79 -23.77
N ARG A 52 -6.35 -5.78 -24.51
CA ARG A 52 -6.57 -7.22 -24.24
C ARG A 52 -5.87 -7.70 -22.95
N GLY A 53 -5.99 -6.94 -21.85
CA GLY A 53 -5.35 -7.22 -20.57
C GLY A 53 -4.48 -6.05 -20.08
N VAL A 54 -4.90 -5.43 -18.98
CA VAL A 54 -4.13 -4.46 -18.19
C VAL A 54 -3.77 -5.12 -16.86
N ARG A 55 -2.51 -4.99 -16.42
CA ARG A 55 -2.01 -5.54 -15.14
C ARG A 55 -1.81 -4.43 -14.12
N PHE A 56 -1.82 -4.80 -12.84
CA PHE A 56 -1.54 -3.87 -11.73
C PHE A 56 -0.23 -3.12 -11.95
N GLN A 57 0.85 -3.83 -12.26
CA GLN A 57 2.16 -3.22 -12.47
C GLN A 57 2.17 -2.19 -13.60
N SER A 58 1.47 -2.46 -14.71
CA SER A 58 1.37 -1.53 -15.83
C SER A 58 0.63 -0.25 -15.42
N ILE A 59 -0.40 -0.38 -14.59
CA ILE A 59 -1.15 0.78 -14.07
C ILE A 59 -0.31 1.59 -13.09
N LEU A 60 0.38 0.94 -12.15
CA LEU A 60 1.28 1.64 -11.23
C LEU A 60 2.37 2.40 -11.98
N LYS A 61 2.90 1.80 -13.05
CA LYS A 61 3.84 2.49 -13.94
C LYS A 61 3.20 3.71 -14.61
N THR A 62 2.04 3.57 -15.24
CA THR A 62 1.31 4.70 -15.84
C THR A 62 1.06 5.81 -14.83
N ILE A 63 0.65 5.46 -13.61
CA ILE A 63 0.40 6.42 -12.53
C ILE A 63 1.68 7.19 -12.21
N VAL A 64 2.79 6.48 -12.01
CA VAL A 64 4.07 7.08 -11.65
C VAL A 64 4.64 7.94 -12.79
N ASP A 65 4.53 7.49 -14.04
CA ASP A 65 4.98 8.26 -15.21
C ASP A 65 4.21 9.59 -15.35
N GLU A 66 2.95 9.63 -14.89
CA GLU A 66 2.11 10.83 -14.89
C GLU A 66 2.25 11.71 -13.63
N CYS A 67 2.68 11.12 -12.51
CA CYS A 67 2.86 11.81 -11.24
C CYS A 67 4.29 12.36 -11.15
N GLY A 68 4.43 13.68 -11.30
CA GLY A 68 5.70 14.39 -11.14
C GLY A 68 6.06 14.64 -9.68
N ARG A 69 6.64 15.82 -9.41
CA ARG A 69 6.87 16.27 -8.02
C ARG A 69 5.55 16.74 -7.41
N GLY A 70 5.29 16.34 -6.17
CA GLY A 70 4.08 16.69 -5.42
C GLY A 70 3.30 15.45 -5.00
N ILE A 71 2.19 15.66 -4.30
CA ILE A 71 1.28 14.60 -3.88
C ILE A 71 0.16 14.48 -4.92
N TYR A 72 -0.10 13.27 -5.39
CA TYR A 72 -1.18 13.01 -6.33
C TYR A 72 -2.20 12.07 -5.72
N TYR A 73 -3.46 12.40 -5.92
CA TYR A 73 -4.59 11.52 -5.70
C TYR A 73 -4.87 10.71 -6.96
N VAL A 74 -5.09 9.41 -6.80
CA VAL A 74 -5.45 8.52 -7.90
C VAL A 74 -6.63 7.66 -7.54
N LYS A 75 -7.70 7.73 -8.33
CA LYS A 75 -8.77 6.71 -8.29
C LYS A 75 -8.59 5.75 -9.47
N ILE A 76 -8.62 4.46 -9.19
CA ILE A 76 -8.54 3.38 -10.17
C ILE A 76 -9.85 2.60 -10.12
N SER A 77 -10.43 2.30 -11.28
CA SER A 77 -11.52 1.32 -11.38
C SER A 77 -11.13 0.23 -12.37
N PHE A 78 -10.98 -0.99 -11.86
CA PHE A 78 -10.66 -2.19 -12.62
C PHE A 78 -11.95 -2.93 -12.99
N TYR A 79 -12.25 -3.04 -14.28
CA TYR A 79 -13.47 -3.68 -14.74
C TYR A 79 -13.20 -5.17 -15.03
N GLU A 80 -13.53 -6.02 -14.06
CA GLU A 80 -13.69 -7.48 -14.27
C GLU A 80 -15.06 -7.81 -14.85
N THR A 81 -16.07 -7.11 -14.34
CA THR A 81 -17.44 -7.07 -14.88
C THR A 81 -17.83 -5.60 -15.02
N ARG A 82 -18.68 -5.25 -16.00
CA ARG A 82 -19.04 -3.85 -16.27
C ARG A 82 -19.70 -3.15 -15.08
N ASP A 83 -20.50 -3.89 -14.32
CA ASP A 83 -21.41 -3.30 -13.33
C ASP A 83 -20.82 -3.25 -11.91
N LYS A 84 -19.68 -3.90 -11.67
CA LYS A 84 -19.03 -3.99 -10.36
C LYS A 84 -17.50 -3.96 -10.50
N PRO A 85 -16.91 -2.79 -10.82
CA PRO A 85 -15.46 -2.66 -10.86
C PRO A 85 -14.85 -2.84 -9.47
N VAL A 86 -13.62 -3.34 -9.41
CA VAL A 86 -12.78 -3.21 -8.22
C VAL A 86 -12.23 -1.80 -8.23
N GLU A 87 -12.61 -1.00 -7.23
CA GLU A 87 -12.20 0.39 -7.12
C GLU A 87 -11.15 0.55 -6.02
N LEU A 88 -10.08 1.27 -6.34
CA LEU A 88 -9.01 1.62 -5.42
C LEU A 88 -8.79 3.13 -5.43
N THR A 89 -8.41 3.65 -4.28
CA THR A 89 -7.98 5.03 -4.11
C THR A 89 -6.57 5.03 -3.56
N LEU A 90 -5.67 5.74 -4.24
CA LEU A 90 -4.27 5.84 -3.90
C LEU A 90 -3.85 7.30 -3.70
N ALA A 91 -2.87 7.52 -2.85
CA ALA A 91 -2.03 8.71 -2.87
C ALA A 91 -0.63 8.33 -3.38
N VAL A 92 -0.14 9.03 -4.40
CA VAL A 92 1.24 8.95 -4.85
C VAL A 92 1.99 10.07 -4.16
N LEU A 93 2.83 9.68 -3.21
CA LEU A 93 3.62 10.61 -2.40
C LEU A 93 4.89 11.04 -3.16
N ASN A 94 5.47 10.11 -3.89
CA ASN A 94 6.56 10.32 -4.84
C ASN A 94 6.53 9.16 -5.87
N PRO A 95 7.35 9.22 -6.94
CA PRO A 95 7.38 8.18 -7.98
C PRO A 95 7.62 6.73 -7.52
N GLN A 96 8.07 6.50 -6.28
CA GLN A 96 8.34 5.16 -5.73
C GLN A 96 7.41 4.77 -4.57
N THR A 97 6.80 5.74 -3.90
CA THR A 97 5.96 5.50 -2.71
C THR A 97 4.50 5.80 -3.00
N ILE A 98 3.69 4.74 -2.94
CA ILE A 98 2.25 4.76 -3.17
C ILE A 98 1.57 4.34 -1.87
N VAL A 99 0.51 5.04 -1.51
CA VAL A 99 -0.29 4.73 -0.33
C VAL A 99 -1.69 4.37 -0.80
N LEU A 100 -2.15 3.17 -0.47
CA LEU A 100 -3.55 2.79 -0.65
C LEU A 100 -4.38 3.41 0.47
N LEU A 101 -5.31 4.28 0.08
CA LEU A 101 -6.17 5.03 0.97
C LEU A 101 -7.50 4.32 1.21
N ASP A 102 -8.08 3.72 0.16
CA ASP A 102 -9.39 3.09 0.21
C ASP A 102 -9.56 2.06 -0.92
N SER A 103 -10.49 1.12 -0.71
CA SER A 103 -10.85 0.07 -1.67
C SER A 103 -12.27 -0.43 -1.40
N ASN A 104 -13.05 -0.64 -2.47
CA ASN A 104 -14.36 -1.29 -2.34
C ASN A 104 -14.28 -2.82 -2.14
N THR A 105 -13.06 -3.38 -2.19
CA THR A 105 -12.77 -4.77 -1.85
C THR A 105 -12.06 -4.86 -0.51
N GLY A 106 -12.40 -5.88 0.29
CA GLY A 106 -11.75 -6.13 1.58
C GLY A 106 -10.25 -6.38 1.43
N PHE A 107 -9.48 -5.98 2.45
CA PHE A 107 -8.02 -6.00 2.47
C PHE A 107 -7.39 -7.32 1.97
N SER A 108 -7.79 -8.46 2.55
CA SER A 108 -7.23 -9.77 2.18
C SER A 108 -7.51 -10.13 0.71
N SER A 109 -8.66 -9.70 0.17
CA SER A 109 -8.98 -9.88 -1.25
C SER A 109 -8.09 -9.03 -2.13
N LEU A 110 -7.90 -7.76 -1.76
CA LEU A 110 -7.06 -6.84 -2.51
C LEU A 110 -5.61 -7.29 -2.57
N VAL A 111 -5.01 -7.67 -1.45
CA VAL A 111 -3.62 -8.16 -1.43
C VAL A 111 -3.47 -9.42 -2.28
N ARG A 112 -4.40 -10.38 -2.15
CA ARG A 112 -4.38 -11.59 -2.99
C ARG A 112 -4.47 -11.26 -4.48
N ARG A 113 -5.28 -10.25 -4.85
CA ARG A 113 -5.39 -9.75 -6.23
C ARG A 113 -4.11 -9.07 -6.71
N MET A 114 -3.50 -8.21 -5.90
CA MET A 114 -2.23 -7.58 -6.28
C MET A 114 -1.14 -8.63 -6.50
N LEU A 115 -1.03 -9.59 -5.58
CA LEU A 115 -0.03 -10.66 -5.67
C LEU A 115 -0.28 -11.64 -6.82
N SER A 116 -1.55 -11.97 -7.14
CA SER A 116 -1.87 -12.81 -8.29
C SER A 116 -1.76 -12.08 -9.64
N ASN A 117 -1.73 -10.75 -9.63
CA ASN A 117 -1.57 -9.88 -10.79
C ASN A 117 -2.50 -10.23 -11.96
N PRO A 118 -3.84 -10.24 -11.75
CA PRO A 118 -4.78 -10.63 -12.78
C PRO A 118 -4.77 -9.65 -13.96
N LEU A 119 -5.29 -10.11 -15.09
CA LEU A 119 -5.50 -9.30 -16.28
C LEU A 119 -6.90 -8.69 -16.25
N TYR A 120 -6.98 -7.37 -16.38
CA TYR A 120 -8.22 -6.62 -16.47
C TYR A 120 -8.53 -6.24 -17.92
N GLY A 121 -9.79 -6.35 -18.34
CA GLY A 121 -10.20 -6.00 -19.71
C GLY A 121 -10.22 -4.50 -19.95
N GLU A 122 -10.60 -3.73 -18.93
CA GLU A 122 -10.65 -2.28 -18.96
C GLU A 122 -10.25 -1.72 -17.60
N THR A 123 -9.57 -0.58 -17.61
CA THR A 123 -9.24 0.16 -16.39
C THR A 123 -9.41 1.64 -16.64
N SER A 124 -10.13 2.33 -15.76
CA SER A 124 -10.18 3.78 -15.74
C SER A 124 -9.30 4.31 -14.61
N LEU A 125 -8.61 5.42 -14.88
CA LEU A 125 -7.72 6.10 -13.95
C LEU A 125 -8.09 7.57 -13.91
N PHE A 126 -8.25 8.10 -12.70
CA PHE A 126 -8.43 9.51 -12.43
C PHE A 126 -7.25 9.97 -11.60
N VAL A 127 -6.47 10.92 -12.11
CA VAL A 127 -5.29 11.48 -11.43
C VAL A 127 -5.53 12.97 -11.18
N ALA A 128 -5.34 13.40 -9.94
CA ALA A 128 -5.43 14.80 -9.55
C ALA A 128 -4.25 15.15 -8.65
N ARG A 129 -3.59 16.29 -8.90
CA ARG A 129 -2.57 16.80 -7.97
C ARG A 129 -3.27 17.40 -6.75
N ILE A 130 -2.89 16.95 -5.56
CA ILE A 130 -3.27 17.60 -4.30
C ILE A 130 -2.17 18.62 -3.99
N ASP A 131 -2.59 19.81 -3.57
CA ASP A 131 -1.72 20.95 -3.24
C ASP A 131 -0.54 20.56 -2.32
N ASP A 132 0.57 21.30 -2.40
CA ASP A 132 1.87 20.93 -1.82
C ASP A 132 1.94 20.96 -0.27
N SER A 133 0.82 21.06 0.46
CA SER A 133 0.82 21.13 1.92
C SER A 133 1.12 19.75 2.56
N LEU A 134 2.40 19.37 2.53
CA LEU A 134 3.00 18.13 3.06
C LEU A 134 2.71 17.82 4.54
N ARG A 135 2.20 18.77 5.33
CA ARG A 135 2.09 18.65 6.79
C ARG A 135 1.15 17.52 7.24
N GLU A 136 0.06 17.31 6.52
CA GLU A 136 -0.96 16.31 6.91
C GLU A 136 -0.55 14.88 6.55
N ALA A 137 0.38 14.70 5.59
CA ALA A 137 0.87 13.38 5.16
C ALA A 137 2.16 12.93 5.88
N GLU A 138 2.79 13.78 6.71
CA GLU A 138 4.13 13.54 7.24
C GLU A 138 4.24 12.22 8.05
N HIS A 139 3.20 11.86 8.77
CA HIS A 139 3.15 10.60 9.52
C HIS A 139 3.15 9.38 8.59
N ILE A 140 2.39 9.42 7.49
CA ILE A 140 2.34 8.37 6.46
C ILE A 140 3.72 8.24 5.78
N TYR A 141 4.38 9.37 5.48
CA TYR A 141 5.75 9.37 4.94
C TYR A 141 6.75 8.68 5.89
N LYS A 142 6.68 8.98 7.19
CA LYS A 142 7.56 8.36 8.20
C LYS A 142 7.31 6.85 8.28
N GLN A 143 6.06 6.43 8.28
CA GLN A 143 5.69 5.01 8.28
C GLN A 143 6.15 4.29 7.02
N ALA A 144 5.92 4.86 5.83
CA ALA A 144 6.37 4.28 4.56
C ALA A 144 7.89 4.11 4.52
N ARG A 145 8.64 5.14 4.95
CA ARG A 145 10.12 5.10 5.02
C ARG A 145 10.61 4.07 6.03
N PHE A 146 9.98 3.98 7.19
CA PHE A 146 10.32 2.99 8.22
C PHE A 146 10.09 1.56 7.72
N ALA A 147 8.92 1.31 7.12
CA ALA A 147 8.58 0.01 6.55
C ALA A 147 9.54 -0.38 5.42
N HIS A 148 9.87 0.55 4.51
CA HIS A 148 10.84 0.32 3.45
C HIS A 148 12.23 -0.03 3.99
N LYS A 149 12.70 0.70 5.01
CA LYS A 149 13.99 0.43 5.65
C LYS A 149 14.03 -0.98 6.25
N ILE A 150 13.00 -1.37 7.01
CA ILE A 150 12.90 -2.72 7.58
C ILE A 150 12.89 -3.77 6.47
N PHE A 151 12.10 -3.55 5.40
CA PHE A 151 12.04 -4.47 4.28
C PHE A 151 13.42 -4.70 3.64
N LEU A 152 14.18 -3.63 3.39
CA LEU A 152 15.52 -3.74 2.82
C LEU A 152 16.51 -4.45 3.75
N GLU A 153 16.44 -4.18 5.06
CA GLU A 153 17.33 -4.83 6.04
C GLU A 153 17.03 -6.32 6.20
N LEU A 154 15.75 -6.70 6.18
CA LEU A 154 15.33 -8.09 6.39
C LEU A 154 15.41 -8.94 5.12
N THR A 155 15.31 -8.34 3.93
CA THR A 155 15.34 -9.09 2.66
C THR A 155 16.57 -10.00 2.53
N PRO A 156 17.82 -9.53 2.76
CA PRO A 156 19.00 -10.39 2.73
C PRO A 156 18.99 -11.50 3.80
N MET A 157 18.45 -11.23 4.99
CA MET A 157 18.37 -12.20 6.08
C MET A 157 17.37 -13.32 5.80
N ILE A 158 16.19 -12.97 5.25
CA ILE A 158 15.17 -13.94 4.83
C ILE A 158 15.71 -14.80 3.69
N HIS A 159 16.41 -14.17 2.73
CA HIS A 159 17.00 -14.88 1.59
C HIS A 159 18.11 -15.85 2.03
N SER A 160 19.05 -15.41 2.87
CA SER A 160 20.19 -16.23 3.33
C SER A 160 19.75 -17.44 4.16
N ARG A 161 18.62 -17.35 4.86
CA ARG A 161 18.00 -18.45 5.60
C ARG A 161 17.11 -19.35 4.74
N ASN A 162 17.10 -19.16 3.41
CA ASN A 162 16.25 -19.89 2.47
C ASN A 162 14.75 -19.81 2.80
N LEU A 163 14.28 -18.72 3.39
CA LEU A 163 12.86 -18.55 3.78
C LEU A 163 11.98 -18.05 2.63
N GLY A 164 12.52 -17.94 1.42
CA GLY A 164 11.81 -17.46 0.23
C GLY A 164 12.01 -15.96 0.01
N ARG A 165 10.97 -15.29 -0.50
CA ARG A 165 10.93 -13.83 -0.70
C ARG A 165 9.93 -13.22 0.26
N ILE A 166 10.21 -12.02 0.77
CA ILE A 166 9.22 -11.23 1.49
C ILE A 166 8.17 -10.78 0.49
N MET A 167 6.92 -11.13 0.73
CA MET A 167 5.77 -10.79 -0.13
C MET A 167 5.01 -9.59 0.41
N LEU A 168 4.87 -9.51 1.74
CA LEU A 168 4.34 -8.35 2.44
C LEU A 168 4.86 -8.34 3.89
N MET A 169 4.70 -7.21 4.55
CA MET A 169 5.02 -7.03 5.96
C MET A 169 3.90 -6.25 6.63
N LYS A 170 3.36 -6.78 7.72
CA LYS A 170 2.46 -6.07 8.62
C LYS A 170 3.27 -5.47 9.76
N ILE A 171 3.01 -4.22 10.07
CA ILE A 171 3.65 -3.47 11.14
C ILE A 171 2.54 -2.96 12.04
N ARG A 172 2.61 -3.28 13.32
CA ARG A 172 1.67 -2.81 14.32
C ARG A 172 2.42 -2.19 15.49
N GLU A 173 2.10 -0.95 15.82
CA GLU A 173 2.69 -0.25 16.96
C GLU A 173 1.72 -0.28 18.14
N ILE A 174 2.14 -0.90 19.26
CA ILE A 174 1.34 -1.03 20.48
C ILE A 174 2.15 -0.43 21.64
N GLY A 175 1.87 0.84 21.96
CA GLY A 175 2.61 1.60 22.97
C GLY A 175 4.08 1.70 22.58
N SER A 176 4.99 1.12 23.38
CA SER A 176 6.42 1.07 23.06
C SER A 176 6.84 -0.18 22.27
N THR A 177 5.91 -1.09 21.97
CA THR A 177 6.19 -2.38 21.31
C THR A 177 5.88 -2.30 19.83
N VAL A 178 6.78 -2.79 18.98
CA VAL A 178 6.56 -2.94 17.54
C VAL A 178 6.37 -4.43 17.23
N GLU A 179 5.21 -4.78 16.69
CA GLU A 179 4.92 -6.12 16.20
C GLU A 179 5.08 -6.15 14.67
N LEU A 180 5.98 -7.01 14.19
CA LEU A 180 6.28 -7.20 12.77
C LEU A 180 5.84 -8.59 12.34
N THR A 181 4.93 -8.67 11.37
CA THR A 181 4.61 -9.95 10.71
C THR A 181 5.12 -9.92 9.27
N ILE A 182 6.10 -10.75 8.97
CA ILE A 182 6.75 -10.85 7.65
C ILE A 182 6.17 -12.06 6.94
N CYS A 183 5.44 -11.82 5.86
CA CYS A 183 4.82 -12.89 5.10
C CYS A 183 5.74 -13.27 3.94
N VAL A 184 6.16 -14.53 3.87
CA VAL A 184 7.11 -15.02 2.88
C VAL A 184 6.46 -15.96 1.87
N SER A 185 7.11 -16.10 0.71
CA SER A 185 6.64 -16.98 -0.38
C SER A 185 6.81 -18.47 -0.11
N ARG A 186 7.64 -18.86 0.87
CA ARG A 186 7.88 -20.27 1.21
C ARG A 186 6.73 -20.78 2.07
N GLU A 187 6.21 -21.95 1.71
CA GLU A 187 5.18 -22.63 2.49
C GLU A 187 5.74 -23.26 3.78
N ALA A 188 4.83 -23.55 4.72
CA ALA A 188 5.14 -24.15 6.03
C ALA A 188 6.22 -23.41 6.87
N VAL A 189 6.36 -22.09 6.72
CA VAL A 189 7.22 -21.27 7.58
C VAL A 189 6.38 -20.67 8.72
N SER A 190 6.83 -20.84 9.95
CA SER A 190 6.33 -20.13 11.13
C SER A 190 7.48 -19.99 12.13
N ILE A 191 8.07 -18.79 12.20
CA ILE A 191 9.17 -18.48 13.10
C ILE A 191 8.77 -17.26 13.91
N GLU A 192 8.91 -17.33 15.22
CA GLU A 192 8.64 -16.21 16.12
C GLU A 192 9.91 -15.86 16.88
N SER A 193 10.13 -14.56 17.09
CA SER A 193 11.27 -14.02 17.81
C SER A 193 10.82 -12.77 18.55
N VAL A 194 11.31 -12.61 19.78
CA VAL A 194 11.05 -11.43 20.59
C VAL A 194 12.40 -10.89 21.05
N GLU A 195 12.70 -9.65 20.68
CA GLU A 195 13.93 -8.97 21.07
C GLU A 195 13.56 -7.59 21.61
N LYS A 196 13.77 -7.37 22.91
CA LYS A 196 13.39 -6.14 23.62
C LYS A 196 11.91 -5.79 23.39
N ASN A 197 11.67 -4.69 22.68
CA ASN A 197 10.35 -4.17 22.36
C ASN A 197 9.88 -4.55 20.95
N ILE A 198 10.56 -5.47 20.27
CA ILE A 198 10.20 -5.91 18.93
C ILE A 198 9.76 -7.37 18.99
N LYS A 199 8.52 -7.62 18.59
CA LYS A 199 8.02 -8.97 18.35
C LYS A 199 7.97 -9.21 16.85
N MET A 200 8.68 -10.22 16.37
CA MET A 200 8.74 -10.55 14.96
C MET A 200 8.18 -11.95 14.73
N LYS A 201 7.27 -12.05 13.75
CA LYS A 201 6.71 -13.30 13.26
C LYS A 201 6.97 -13.41 11.75
N ILE A 202 7.59 -14.50 11.32
CA ILE A 202 7.75 -14.84 9.91
C ILE A 202 6.80 -15.98 9.61
N SER A 203 5.87 -15.79 8.67
CA SER A 203 4.88 -16.79 8.31
C SER A 203 4.74 -16.95 6.80
N SER A 204 4.29 -18.12 6.34
CA SER A 204 3.89 -18.28 4.94
C SER A 204 2.75 -17.32 4.60
N LEU A 205 2.72 -16.84 3.36
CA LEU A 205 1.71 -15.91 2.85
C LEU A 205 0.27 -16.31 3.18
N ASN A 206 -0.07 -17.60 3.04
CA ASN A 206 -1.41 -18.13 3.27
C ASN A 206 -1.88 -18.03 4.72
N TYR A 207 -0.96 -18.13 5.69
CA TYR A 207 -1.26 -17.96 7.12
C TYR A 207 -1.22 -16.49 7.54
N CYS A 208 -0.73 -15.62 6.66
CA CYS A 208 -0.52 -14.21 6.95
C CYS A 208 -1.69 -13.33 6.50
N ILE A 209 -2.33 -13.67 5.37
CA ILE A 209 -3.43 -12.89 4.73
C ILE A 209 -4.82 -13.43 5.06
#